data_AF-A0A4R1R964-F1
#
_entry.id   AF-A0A4R1R964-F1
#
_cell.length_a   1.000
_cell.length_b   1.000
_cell.length_c   1.000
_cell.angle_alpha   90.00
_cell.angle_beta   90.00
_cell.angle_gamma   90.00
#
_symmetry.space_group_name_H-M   'P 1'
#
loop_
_entity.id
_entity.type
_entity.pdbx_description
1 polymer ?
#
loop_
_entity_poly.entity_id
_entity_poly.type
_entity_poly.pdbx_seq_one_letter_code
_entity_poly.pdbx_strand_id
1 'polypeptide(L)'
;MTLSGFLIDGVTPAICLGLGTVLMRASLGAGASIPLYLAVVGSVVALIGWAAFIWTGGPIPAVRPVLLAAAMGTTWTLAIACMAYGMGVLKLPVSIIAPLSNSNALIAVLVGGVAFSEWRSLDLSLVALGTLLICTGATVISLSR
;
A
#
# COMPACT_ATOMS: atom_id res chain seq x y z
N MET A 1 2.22 -6.96 -21.14
CA MET A 1 1.32 -7.08 -19.97
C MET A 1 -0.01 -7.61 -20.45
N THR A 2 -0.59 -8.63 -19.81
CA THR A 2 -1.91 -9.18 -20.20
C THR A 2 -3.04 -8.38 -19.56
N LEU A 3 -4.24 -8.39 -20.15
CA LEU A 3 -5.41 -7.70 -19.60
C LEU A 3 -5.73 -8.15 -18.16
N SER A 4 -5.60 -9.45 -17.88
CA SER A 4 -5.84 -10.01 -16.54
C SER A 4 -4.85 -9.47 -15.50
N GLY A 5 -3.57 -9.34 -15.85
CA GLY A 5 -2.57 -8.74 -14.94
C GLY A 5 -2.86 -7.26 -14.66
N PHE A 6 -3.32 -6.50 -15.67
CA PHE A 6 -3.74 -5.11 -15.47
C PHE A 6 -4.93 -4.97 -14.52
N LEU A 7 -5.92 -5.85 -14.64
CA LEU A 7 -7.11 -5.79 -13.80
C LEU A 7 -6.83 -6.27 -12.37
N ILE A 8 -6.13 -7.40 -12.21
CA ILE A 8 -5.90 -8.04 -10.91
C ILE A 8 -4.81 -7.30 -10.12
N ASP A 9 -3.72 -6.88 -10.77
CA ASP A 9 -2.58 -6.28 -10.07
C ASP A 9 -2.58 -4.74 -10.13
N GLY A 10 -3.43 -4.13 -10.98
CA GLY A 10 -3.52 -2.68 -11.14
C GLY A 10 -4.83 -2.10 -10.63
N VAL A 11 -5.93 -2.37 -11.36
CA VAL A 11 -7.22 -1.70 -11.12
C VAL A 11 -7.85 -2.09 -9.78
N THR A 12 -7.93 -3.40 -9.48
CA THR A 12 -8.53 -3.87 -8.23
C THR A 12 -7.80 -3.32 -6.99
N PRO A 13 -6.45 -3.41 -6.89
CA PRO A 13 -5.72 -2.82 -5.79
C PRO A 13 -5.92 -1.31 -5.68
N ALA A 14 -5.95 -0.57 -6.79
CA ALA A 14 -6.16 0.87 -6.77
C ALA A 14 -7.52 1.25 -6.16
N ILE A 15 -8.59 0.53 -6.53
CA ILE A 15 -9.93 0.75 -5.98
C ILE A 15 -9.97 0.37 -4.50
N CYS A 16 -9.47 -0.81 -4.13
CA CYS A 16 -9.50 -1.30 -2.76
C CYS A 16 -8.68 -0.41 -1.80
N LEU A 17 -7.47 0.01 -2.20
CA LEU A 17 -6.62 0.90 -1.40
C LEU A 17 -7.19 2.31 -1.30
N GLY A 18 -7.77 2.83 -2.39
CA GLY A 18 -8.47 4.12 -2.39
C GLY A 18 -9.65 4.12 -1.43
N LEU A 19 -10.57 3.15 -1.56
CA LEU A 19 -11.71 2.98 -0.65
C LEU A 19 -11.25 2.72 0.79
N GLY A 20 -10.21 1.90 0.98
CA GLY A 20 -9.62 1.63 2.29
C GLY A 20 -9.17 2.91 3.00
N THR A 21 -8.59 3.85 2.27
CA THR A 21 -8.16 5.14 2.85
C THR A 21 -9.36 6.03 3.24
N VAL A 22 -10.46 5.97 2.48
CA VAL A 22 -11.72 6.66 2.84
C VAL A 22 -12.35 6.04 4.09
N LEU A 23 -12.41 4.71 4.16
CA LEU A 23 -12.94 3.99 5.32
C LEU A 23 -12.09 4.21 6.58
N MET A 24 -10.77 4.30 6.41
CA MET A 24 -9.85 4.67 7.46
C MET A 24 -10.16 6.05 8.03
N ARG A 25 -10.39 7.06 7.17
CA ARG A 25 -10.83 8.39 7.62
C ARG A 25 -12.16 8.33 8.35
N ALA A 26 -13.12 7.59 7.84
CA ALA A 26 -14.44 7.44 8.46
C ALA A 26 -14.33 6.81 9.86
N SER A 27 -13.53 5.76 10.01
CA SER A 27 -13.28 5.09 11.29
C SER A 27 -12.64 6.02 12.32
N LEU A 28 -11.59 6.75 11.93
CA LEU A 28 -10.93 7.72 12.81
C LEU A 28 -11.84 8.91 13.13
N GLY A 29 -12.67 9.33 12.18
CA GLY A 29 -13.69 10.37 12.36
C GLY A 29 -14.80 9.96 13.32
N ALA A 30 -15.13 8.66 13.37
CA ALA A 30 -16.08 8.07 14.33
C ALA A 30 -15.49 7.89 15.74
N GLY A 31 -14.23 8.30 15.98
CA GLY A 31 -13.61 8.28 17.30
C GLY A 31 -12.75 7.04 17.60
N ALA A 32 -12.46 6.20 16.60
CA ALA A 32 -11.52 5.10 16.78
C ALA A 32 -10.11 5.63 17.13
N SER A 33 -9.49 5.10 18.18
CA SER A 33 -8.08 5.37 18.45
C SER A 33 -7.19 4.68 17.41
N ILE A 34 -6.03 5.25 17.11
CA ILE A 34 -5.09 4.67 16.12
C ILE A 34 -4.69 3.23 16.49
N PRO A 35 -4.34 2.90 17.75
CA PRO A 35 -4.01 1.53 18.12
C PRO A 35 -5.19 0.57 17.94
N LEU A 36 -6.42 0.99 18.26
CA LEU A 36 -7.62 0.18 18.06
C LEU A 36 -7.87 -0.08 16.57
N TYR A 37 -7.78 0.96 15.74
CA TYR A 37 -7.92 0.84 14.29
C TYR A 37 -6.91 -0.18 13.73
N LEU A 38 -5.62 -0.07 14.08
CA LEU A 38 -4.59 -1.00 13.64
C LEU A 38 -4.82 -2.43 14.13
N ALA A 39 -5.27 -2.60 15.38
CA ALA A 39 -5.57 -3.92 15.93
C ALA A 39 -6.72 -4.60 15.18
N VAL A 40 -7.78 -3.86 14.86
CA VAL A 40 -8.93 -4.38 14.11
C VAL A 40 -8.53 -4.74 12.68
N VAL A 41 -7.83 -3.84 11.98
CA VAL A 41 -7.35 -4.09 10.61
C VAL A 41 -6.41 -5.30 10.57
N GLY A 42 -5.44 -5.35 11.49
CA GLY A 42 -4.50 -6.48 11.61
C GLY A 42 -5.22 -7.80 11.88
N SER A 43 -6.26 -7.80 12.71
CA SER A 43 -7.07 -8.99 12.98
C SER A 43 -7.82 -9.46 11.73
N VAL A 44 -8.42 -8.55 10.97
CA VAL A 44 -9.11 -8.90 9.70
C VAL A 44 -8.13 -9.49 8.69
N VAL A 45 -6.96 -8.88 8.51
CA VAL A 45 -5.92 -9.39 7.61
C VAL A 45 -5.46 -10.78 8.04
N ALA A 46 -5.21 -10.99 9.34
CA ALA A 46 -4.82 -12.28 9.88
C ALA A 46 -5.90 -13.35 9.67
N LEU A 47 -7.17 -13.03 9.95
CA LEU A 47 -8.29 -13.96 9.78
C LEU A 47 -8.43 -14.40 8.32
N ILE A 48 -8.42 -13.46 7.38
CA ILE A 48 -8.52 -13.77 5.94
C ILE A 48 -7.30 -14.59 5.48
N GLY A 49 -6.09 -14.19 5.88
CA GLY A 49 -4.86 -14.88 5.51
C GLY A 49 -4.78 -16.32 6.03
N TRP A 50 -5.11 -16.54 7.30
CA TRP A 50 -5.13 -17.88 7.89
C TRP A 50 -6.24 -18.76 7.30
N ALA A 51 -7.43 -18.20 7.05
CA ALA A 51 -8.50 -18.93 6.37
C ALA A 51 -8.07 -19.40 4.98
N ALA A 52 -7.42 -18.54 4.20
CA ALA A 52 -6.90 -18.88 2.88
C ALA A 52 -5.78 -19.95 2.94
N PHE A 53 -4.87 -19.84 3.91
CA PHE A 53 -3.80 -20.82 4.12
C PHE A 53 -4.36 -22.22 4.44
N ILE A 54 -5.35 -22.29 5.35
CA ILE A 54 -6.01 -23.53 5.72
C ILE A 54 -6.78 -24.12 4.52
N TRP A 55 -7.51 -23.29 3.78
CA TRP A 55 -8.30 -23.74 2.63
C TRP A 55 -7.42 -24.33 1.51
N THR A 56 -6.28 -23.69 1.24
CA THR A 56 -5.38 -24.10 0.17
C THR A 56 -4.46 -25.26 0.55
N GLY A 57 -4.39 -25.61 1.84
CA GLY A 57 -3.52 -26.69 2.33
C GLY A 57 -2.04 -26.42 2.05
N GLY A 58 -1.62 -25.15 2.11
CA GLY A 58 -0.28 -24.72 1.76
C GLY A 58 0.81 -25.49 2.52
N PRO A 59 1.99 -25.71 1.92
CA PRO A 59 3.08 -26.41 2.59
C PRO A 59 3.56 -25.67 3.85
N ILE A 60 4.14 -26.42 4.79
CA ILE A 60 4.73 -25.83 6.00
C ILE A 60 5.76 -24.78 5.59
N PRO A 61 5.59 -23.52 6.02
CA PRO A 61 6.39 -22.43 5.47
C PRO A 61 7.82 -22.50 5.99
N ALA A 62 8.78 -22.37 5.08
CA ALA A 62 10.18 -22.19 5.45
C ALA A 62 10.37 -20.85 6.20
N VAL A 63 11.40 -20.78 7.06
CA VAL A 63 11.65 -19.60 7.92
C VAL A 63 11.84 -18.32 7.10
N ARG A 64 12.53 -18.40 5.95
CA ARG A 64 12.86 -17.22 5.13
C ARG A 64 11.62 -16.51 4.55
N PRO A 65 10.68 -17.17 3.86
CA PRO A 65 9.42 -16.56 3.42
C PRO A 65 8.63 -15.91 4.55
N VAL A 66 8.58 -16.54 5.73
CA VAL A 66 7.88 -16.01 6.90
C VAL A 66 8.52 -14.71 7.38
N LEU A 67 9.86 -14.65 7.44
CA LEU A 67 10.57 -13.43 7.84
C LEU A 67 10.38 -12.28 6.85
N LEU A 68 10.38 -12.56 5.54
CA LEU A 68 10.11 -11.54 4.52
C LEU A 68 8.67 -11.04 4.58
N ALA A 69 7.70 -11.93 4.80
CA ALA A 69 6.30 -11.55 5.01
C ALA A 69 6.11 -10.72 6.29
N ALA A 70 6.80 -11.08 7.38
CA ALA A 70 6.79 -10.31 8.62
C ALA A 70 7.40 -8.91 8.46
N ALA A 71 8.51 -8.80 7.72
CA ALA A 71 9.13 -7.51 7.40
C ALA A 71 8.19 -6.63 6.56
N MET A 72 7.58 -7.20 5.51
CA MET A 72 6.57 -6.52 4.71
C MET A 72 5.40 -6.04 5.57
N GLY A 73 4.82 -6.92 6.39
CA GLY A 73 3.72 -6.58 7.30
C GLY A 73 4.09 -5.46 8.26
N THR A 74 5.29 -5.48 8.82
CA THR A 74 5.80 -4.43 9.73
C THR A 74 5.89 -3.08 9.00
N THR A 75 6.49 -3.05 7.81
CA THR A 75 6.61 -1.81 7.02
C THR A 75 5.25 -1.26 6.59
N TRP A 76 4.31 -2.14 6.23
CA TRP A 76 2.97 -1.76 5.85
C TRP A 76 2.19 -1.19 7.05
N THR A 77 2.22 -1.86 8.20
CA THR A 77 1.56 -1.38 9.42
C THR A 77 2.10 -0.01 9.84
N LEU A 78 3.42 0.22 9.74
CA LEU A 78 4.01 1.51 10.04
C LEU A 78 3.50 2.61 9.10
N ALA A 79 3.41 2.35 7.79
CA ALA A 79 2.85 3.29 6.83
C ALA A 79 1.39 3.65 7.15
N ILE A 80 0.56 2.64 7.44
CA ILE A 80 -0.85 2.83 7.82
C ILE A 80 -0.96 3.61 9.16
N ALA A 81 -0.08 3.34 10.13
CA ALA A 81 -0.05 4.10 11.38
C ALA A 81 0.24 5.59 11.14
N CYS A 82 1.21 5.91 10.27
CA CYS A 82 1.52 7.29 9.88
C CYS A 82 0.35 7.98 9.17
N MET A 83 -0.31 7.30 8.23
CA MET A 83 -1.52 7.81 7.58
C MET A 83 -2.65 8.05 8.60
N ALA A 84 -2.82 7.15 9.57
CA ALA A 84 -3.82 7.27 10.63
C ALA A 84 -3.55 8.45 11.53
N TYR A 85 -2.29 8.68 11.86
CA TYR A 85 -1.85 9.86 12.61
C TYR A 85 -2.13 11.14 11.83
N GLY A 86 -1.78 11.19 10.54
CA GLY A 86 -2.05 12.34 9.68
C GLY A 86 -3.53 12.72 9.62
N MET A 87 -4.42 11.72 9.50
CA MET A 87 -5.86 11.96 9.48
C MET A 87 -6.43 12.24 10.87
N GLY A 88 -6.15 11.36 11.83
CA GLY A 88 -6.77 11.35 13.16
C GLY A 88 -6.30 12.52 14.03
N VAL A 89 -5.00 12.80 14.01
CA VAL A 89 -4.37 13.82 14.87
C VAL A 89 -4.13 15.12 14.10
N LEU A 90 -3.44 15.08 12.96
CA LEU A 90 -3.10 16.28 12.19
C LEU A 90 -4.26 16.83 11.34
N LYS A 91 -5.41 16.13 11.33
CA LYS A 91 -6.63 16.50 10.59
C LYS A 91 -6.38 16.79 9.10
N LEU A 92 -5.41 16.09 8.50
CA LEU A 92 -5.15 16.19 7.07
C LEU A 92 -6.30 15.54 6.27
N PRO A 93 -6.70 16.12 5.12
CA PRO A 93 -7.73 15.55 4.27
C PRO A 93 -7.20 14.31 3.56
N VAL A 94 -8.13 13.38 3.31
CA VAL A 94 -7.85 12.14 2.56
C VAL A 94 -7.35 12.44 1.16
N SER A 95 -7.87 13.50 0.53
CA SER A 95 -7.47 13.92 -0.83
C SER A 95 -5.99 14.26 -0.96
N ILE A 96 -5.30 14.55 0.15
CA ILE A 96 -3.86 14.86 0.16
C ILE A 96 -3.06 13.65 0.62
N ILE A 97 -3.55 12.94 1.67
CA ILE A 97 -2.86 11.75 2.17
C ILE A 97 -2.83 10.64 1.13
N ALA A 98 -3.94 10.36 0.42
CA ALA A 98 -4.01 9.23 -0.50
C ALA A 98 -3.02 9.33 -1.68
N PRO A 99 -2.87 10.48 -2.38
CA PRO A 99 -1.86 10.62 -3.42
C PRO A 99 -0.42 10.59 -2.89
N LEU A 100 -0.18 11.20 -1.72
CA LEU A 100 1.15 11.16 -1.09
C LEU A 100 1.55 9.73 -0.71
N SER A 101 0.65 8.95 -0.12
CA SER A 101 0.94 7.55 0.22
C SER A 101 1.14 6.67 -1.02
N ASN A 102 0.41 6.94 -2.12
CA ASN A 102 0.57 6.22 -3.38
C ASN A 102 1.87 6.55 -4.13
N SER A 103 2.61 7.58 -3.68
CA SER A 103 3.98 7.81 -4.16
C SER A 103 4.96 6.71 -3.71
N ASN A 104 4.53 5.79 -2.82
CA ASN A 104 5.26 4.56 -2.51
C ASN A 104 5.58 3.71 -3.76
N ALA A 105 4.81 3.84 -4.84
CA ALA A 105 5.07 3.22 -6.13
C ALA A 105 6.46 3.59 -6.68
N LEU A 106 6.92 4.82 -6.44
CA LEU A 106 8.24 5.27 -6.87
C LEU A 106 9.35 4.55 -6.11
N ILE A 107 9.17 4.36 -4.81
CA ILE A 107 10.10 3.57 -3.98
C ILE A 107 10.11 2.12 -4.45
N ALA A 108 8.94 1.54 -4.75
CA ALA A 108 8.85 0.17 -5.26
C ALA A 108 9.55 0.01 -6.63
N VAL A 109 9.39 0.96 -7.56
CA VAL A 109 10.08 0.95 -8.85
C VAL A 109 11.60 1.07 -8.67
N LEU A 110 12.07 1.97 -7.81
CA LEU A 110 13.50 2.15 -7.55
C LEU A 110 14.13 0.93 -6.88
N VAL A 111 13.55 0.47 -5.77
CA VAL A 111 14.09 -0.64 -4.98
C VAL A 111 13.89 -1.96 -5.71
N GLY A 112 12.73 -2.20 -6.30
CA GLY A 112 12.46 -3.40 -7.10
C GLY A 112 13.34 -3.48 -8.34
N GLY A 113 13.48 -2.36 -9.04
CA GLY A 113 14.40 -2.19 -10.16
C GLY A 113 15.81 -2.67 -9.83
N VAL A 114 16.36 -2.23 -8.69
CA VAL A 114 17.72 -2.60 -8.25
C VAL A 114 17.77 -4.02 -7.67
N ALA A 115 16.89 -4.35 -6.71
CA ALA A 115 16.94 -5.59 -5.95
C ALA A 115 16.69 -6.83 -6.81
N PHE A 116 15.82 -6.72 -7.82
CA PHE A 116 15.49 -7.81 -8.74
C PHE A 116 16.15 -7.64 -10.11
N SER A 117 16.97 -6.61 -10.30
CA SER A 117 17.63 -6.29 -11.58
C SER A 117 16.67 -6.10 -12.77
N GLU A 118 15.44 -5.65 -12.49
CA GLU A 118 14.41 -5.42 -13.50
C GLU A 118 14.76 -4.28 -14.46
N TRP A 119 15.71 -3.41 -14.10
CA TRP A 119 16.23 -2.34 -14.96
C TRP A 119 16.76 -2.86 -16.31
N ARG A 120 17.12 -4.15 -16.41
CA ARG A 120 17.56 -4.78 -17.67
C ARG A 120 16.42 -5.10 -18.63
N SER A 121 15.21 -5.28 -18.09
CA SER A 121 14.02 -5.68 -18.84
C SER A 121 13.02 -4.55 -19.05
N LEU A 122 13.21 -3.42 -18.36
CA LEU A 122 12.31 -2.28 -18.41
C LEU A 122 12.74 -1.27 -19.49
N ASP A 123 11.75 -0.66 -20.14
CA ASP A 123 11.97 0.58 -20.88
C ASP A 123 12.16 1.73 -19.89
N LEU A 124 13.43 2.06 -19.62
CA LEU A 124 13.80 3.08 -18.64
C LEU A 124 13.24 4.47 -19.00
N SER A 125 13.01 4.76 -20.28
CA SER A 125 12.47 6.04 -20.72
C SER A 125 11.00 6.18 -20.34
N LEU A 126 10.21 5.12 -20.57
CA LEU A 126 8.81 5.09 -20.17
C LEU A 126 8.64 5.05 -18.65
N VAL A 127 9.50 4.32 -17.94
CA VAL A 127 9.50 4.29 -16.47
C VAL A 127 9.85 5.65 -15.88
N ALA A 128 10.84 6.34 -16.44
CA ALA A 128 11.21 7.69 -16.03
C ALA A 128 10.07 8.69 -16.28
N LEU A 129 9.43 8.62 -17.45
CA LEU A 129 8.27 9.47 -17.77
C LEU A 129 7.11 9.23 -16.79
N GLY A 130 6.76 7.97 -16.54
CA GLY A 130 5.71 7.61 -15.57
C GLY A 130 6.04 8.10 -14.15
N THR A 131 7.30 7.96 -13.74
CA THR A 131 7.80 8.47 -12.45
C THR A 131 7.62 9.98 -12.33
N LEU A 132 8.01 10.74 -13.38
CA LEU A 132 7.84 12.19 -13.42
C LEU A 132 6.37 12.59 -13.34
N LEU A 133 5.49 11.89 -14.04
CA LEU A 133 4.04 12.15 -13.99
C LEU A 133 3.46 11.90 -12.59
N ILE A 134 3.87 10.83 -11.91
CA ILE A 134 3.46 10.54 -10.52
C ILE A 134 3.97 11.63 -9.58
N CYS A 135 5.25 11.99 -9.64
CA CYS A 135 5.83 13.06 -8.82
C CYS A 135 5.09 14.38 -9.00
N THR A 136 4.85 14.76 -10.26
CA THR A 136 4.19 16.02 -10.61
C THR A 136 2.75 16.01 -10.12
N GLY A 137 2.00 14.93 -10.36
CA GLY A 137 0.63 14.79 -9.88
C GLY A 137 0.53 14.85 -8.35
N ALA A 138 1.38 14.11 -7.64
CA ALA A 138 1.44 14.14 -6.18
C ALA A 138 1.79 15.54 -5.65
N THR A 139 2.74 16.23 -6.28
CA THR A 139 3.14 17.59 -5.91
C THR A 139 2.00 18.58 -6.09
N VAL A 140 1.35 18.58 -7.27
CA VAL A 140 0.21 19.46 -7.57
C VAL A 140 -0.92 19.25 -6.56
N ILE A 141 -1.26 18.00 -6.23
CA ILE A 141 -2.29 17.72 -5.23
C ILE A 141 -1.85 18.15 -3.84
N SER A 142 -0.58 17.97 -3.48
CA SER A 142 -0.08 18.44 -2.16
C SER A 142 -0.16 19.97 -2.00
N LEU A 143 -0.07 20.71 -3.11
CA LEU A 143 -0.19 22.17 -3.17
C LEU A 143 -1.65 22.65 -3.19
N SER A 144 -2.65 21.76 -3.28
CA SER A 144 -4.07 22.14 -3.26
C SER A 144 -4.57 22.51 -1.86
N ARG A 145 -3.68 22.96 -0.98
CA ARG A 145 -3.89 23.12 0.45
C ARG A 145 -3.55 24.53 0.91
#